data_AF-A0A1Y4N9K6-F1
#
_entry.id   AF-A0A1Y4N9K6-F1
#
_cell.length_a   1.000
_cell.length_b   1.000
_cell.length_c   1.000
_cell.angle_alpha   90.00
_cell.angle_beta   90.00
_cell.angle_gamma   90.00
#
_symmetry.space_group_name_H-M   'P 1'
#
loop_
_entity.id
_entity.type
_entity.pdbx_description
1 polymer ?
#
loop_
_entity_poly.entity_id
_entity_poly.type
_entity_poly.pdbx_seq_one_letter_code
_entity_poly.pdbx_strand_id
1 'polypeptide(L)'
;MKQESMPYWKKAVYQSRLWKNEVRPAVIRRDKAICYFCGKLIKGRLDVHHLIELTEKNYQDPHIAFGLDNLVCAHKKCHDIHHHRFSAVLEKETIVDDELNIDYERRM
;
A
#
# COMPACT_ATOMS: atom_id res chain seq x y z
N MET A 1 27.58 -1.10 -0.76
CA MET A 1 26.41 -1.91 -1.19
C MET A 1 25.80 -1.22 -2.39
N LYS A 2 25.77 -1.84 -3.58
CA LYS A 2 25.13 -1.24 -4.76
C LYS A 2 23.63 -1.17 -4.47
N GLN A 3 23.07 0.03 -4.50
CA GLN A 3 21.62 0.19 -4.38
C GLN A 3 21.01 -0.39 -5.65
N GLU A 4 20.41 -1.58 -5.55
CA GLU A 4 19.77 -2.21 -6.70
C GLU A 4 18.71 -1.27 -7.26
N SER A 5 18.86 -0.95 -8.55
CA SER A 5 17.96 -0.03 -9.21
C SER A 5 16.56 -0.67 -9.28
N MET A 6 15.52 0.10 -8.95
CA MET A 6 14.13 -0.35 -9.01
C MET A 6 13.83 -1.08 -10.35
N PRO A 7 13.16 -2.25 -10.33
CA PRO A 7 12.82 -2.99 -11.56
C PRO A 7 12.03 -2.14 -12.56
N TYR A 8 12.16 -2.43 -13.86
CA TYR A 8 11.54 -1.61 -14.92
C TYR A 8 10.01 -1.55 -14.80
N TRP A 9 9.36 -2.66 -14.44
CA TRP A 9 7.90 -2.74 -14.27
C TRP A 9 7.40 -1.87 -13.11
N LYS A 10 8.16 -1.79 -11.99
CA LYS A 10 7.88 -0.84 -10.90
C LYS A 10 8.06 0.60 -11.36
N LYS A 11 9.12 0.89 -12.12
CA LYS A 11 9.36 2.23 -12.68
C LYS A 11 8.22 2.65 -13.61
N ALA A 12 7.75 1.75 -14.48
CA ALA A 12 6.66 2.02 -15.42
C ALA A 12 5.39 2.51 -14.72
N VAL A 13 5.06 1.96 -13.54
CA VAL A 13 3.93 2.41 -12.73
C VAL A 13 4.30 3.66 -11.92
N TYR A 14 5.23 3.55 -10.97
CA TYR A 14 5.49 4.60 -9.97
C TYR A 14 6.09 5.89 -10.54
N GLN A 15 6.78 5.81 -11.68
CA GLN A 15 7.36 6.99 -12.33
C GLN A 15 6.43 7.65 -13.35
N SER A 16 5.32 6.99 -13.72
CA SER A 16 4.33 7.53 -14.66
C SER A 16 3.69 8.83 -14.15
N ARG A 17 3.27 9.68 -15.08
CA ARG A 17 2.49 10.89 -14.77
C ARG A 17 1.14 10.54 -14.17
N LEU A 18 0.48 9.51 -14.70
CA LEU A 18 -0.81 9.00 -14.21
C LEU A 18 -0.73 8.64 -12.72
N TRP A 19 0.29 7.87 -12.32
CA TRP A 19 0.48 7.53 -10.90
C TRP A 19 0.69 8.78 -10.04
N LYS A 20 1.65 9.63 -10.42
CA LYS A 20 2.10 10.77 -9.61
C LYS A 20 1.04 11.85 -9.46
N ASN A 21 0.31 12.14 -10.54
CA ASN A 21 -0.53 13.33 -10.63
C ASN A 21 -2.01 13.01 -10.36
N GLU A 22 -2.45 11.78 -10.59
CA GLU A 22 -3.87 11.44 -10.60
C GLU A 22 -4.19 10.34 -9.59
N VAL A 23 -3.62 9.15 -9.78
CA VAL A 23 -3.98 7.95 -9.02
C VAL A 23 -3.58 8.07 -7.54
N ARG A 24 -2.30 8.34 -7.25
CA ARG A 24 -1.84 8.46 -5.86
C ARG A 24 -2.58 9.55 -5.09
N PRO A 25 -2.76 10.78 -5.62
CA PRO A 25 -3.59 11.79 -4.97
C PRO A 25 -5.05 11.37 -4.78
N ALA A 26 -5.65 10.65 -5.74
CA ALA A 26 -7.03 10.17 -5.63
C ALA A 26 -7.20 9.16 -4.49
N VAL A 27 -6.29 8.21 -4.32
CA VAL A 27 -6.31 7.25 -3.20
C VAL A 27 -6.23 7.98 -1.87
N ILE A 28 -5.30 8.94 -1.73
CA ILE A 28 -5.12 9.72 -0.49
C ILE A 28 -6.38 10.51 -0.15
N ARG A 29 -7.03 11.13 -1.15
CA ARG A 29 -8.29 11.87 -0.94
C ARG A 29 -9.43 10.94 -0.52
N ARG A 30 -9.59 9.80 -1.18
CA ARG A 30 -10.62 8.81 -0.86
C ARG A 30 -10.46 8.29 0.57
N ASP A 31 -9.25 7.93 0.95
CA ASP A 31 -8.95 7.30 2.25
C ASP A 31 -8.82 8.32 3.39
N LYS A 32 -8.81 9.62 3.08
CA LYS A 32 -8.60 10.72 4.04
C LYS A 32 -7.33 10.52 4.88
N ALA A 33 -6.29 9.98 4.26
CA ALA A 33 -5.03 9.59 4.92
C ALA A 33 -5.20 8.67 6.14
N ILE A 34 -6.26 7.85 6.16
CA ILE A 34 -6.46 6.80 7.17
C ILE A 34 -5.75 5.53 6.69
N CYS A 35 -4.96 4.92 7.55
CA CYS A 35 -4.29 3.66 7.25
C CYS A 35 -5.31 2.53 7.18
N TYR A 36 -5.29 1.78 6.09
CA TYR A 36 -6.15 0.62 5.89
C TYR A 36 -5.90 -0.48 6.92
N PHE A 37 -4.63 -0.73 7.25
CA PHE A 37 -4.25 -1.82 8.16
C PHE A 37 -4.59 -1.58 9.62
N CYS A 38 -4.55 -0.35 10.13
CA CYS A 38 -4.78 -0.10 11.57
C CYS A 38 -5.94 0.86 11.86
N GLY A 39 -6.58 1.42 10.83
CA GLY A 39 -7.71 2.35 10.97
C GLY A 39 -7.37 3.75 11.51
N LYS A 40 -6.10 4.04 11.81
CA LYS A 40 -5.64 5.31 12.40
C LYS A 40 -5.16 6.31 11.34
N LEU A 41 -5.26 7.61 11.65
CA LEU A 41 -4.77 8.69 10.79
C LEU A 41 -3.25 8.63 10.60
N ILE A 42 -2.78 8.84 9.37
CA ILE A 42 -1.35 8.92 9.02
C ILE A 42 -0.87 10.36 9.22
N LYS A 43 -0.13 10.61 10.31
CA LYS A 43 0.43 11.94 10.65
C LYS A 43 1.83 12.20 10.08
N GLY A 44 2.42 11.21 9.39
CA GLY A 44 3.79 11.26 8.88
C GLY A 44 3.90 10.72 7.47
N ARG A 45 4.95 9.93 7.20
CA ARG A 45 5.14 9.32 5.88
C ARG A 45 3.96 8.40 5.54
N LEU A 46 3.28 8.76 4.45
CA LEU A 46 2.20 8.00 3.83
C LEU A 46 2.71 7.28 2.59
N ASP A 47 2.53 5.97 2.59
CA ASP A 47 2.71 5.13 1.42
C ASP A 47 1.33 4.69 0.88
N VAL A 48 1.23 4.46 -0.43
CA VAL A 48 0.06 3.84 -1.05
C VAL A 48 0.45 2.40 -1.38
N HIS A 49 -0.31 1.46 -0.85
CA HIS A 49 -0.10 0.03 -0.93
C HIS A 49 -1.02 -0.60 -1.97
N HIS A 50 -0.49 -1.57 -2.71
CA HIS A 50 -1.23 -2.41 -3.66
C HIS A 50 -1.69 -3.69 -2.95
N LEU A 51 -3.01 -3.93 -2.85
CA LEU A 51 -3.56 -5.13 -2.19
C LEU A 51 -3.21 -6.41 -2.98
N ILE A 52 -3.44 -6.39 -4.29
CA ILE A 52 -2.83 -7.30 -5.25
C ILE A 52 -1.48 -6.70 -5.63
N GLU A 53 -0.41 -7.32 -5.15
CA GLU A 53 0.95 -6.82 -5.37
C GLU A 53 1.29 -6.70 -6.87
N LEU A 54 2.02 -5.63 -7.20
CA LEU A 54 2.61 -5.50 -8.51
C LEU A 54 3.71 -6.52 -8.73
N THR A 55 3.67 -7.14 -9.90
CA THR A 55 4.64 -8.08 -10.41
C THR A 55 4.99 -7.72 -11.85
N GLU A 56 6.07 -8.30 -12.36
CA GLU A 56 6.44 -8.16 -13.78
C GLU A 56 5.36 -8.66 -14.74
N LYS A 57 4.49 -9.58 -14.30
CA LYS A 57 3.44 -10.18 -15.14
C LYS A 57 2.16 -9.35 -15.17
N ASN A 58 1.91 -8.50 -14.17
CA ASN A 58 0.63 -7.82 -14.00
C ASN A 58 0.70 -6.28 -14.06
N TYR A 59 1.89 -5.68 -14.14
CA TYR A 59 2.04 -4.22 -14.06
C TYR A 59 1.37 -3.43 -15.20
N GLN A 60 1.01 -4.09 -16.30
CA GLN A 60 0.29 -3.49 -17.43
C GLN A 60 -1.23 -3.57 -17.29
N ASP A 61 -1.75 -4.37 -16.36
CA ASP A 61 -3.17 -4.41 -16.07
C ASP A 61 -3.57 -3.10 -15.36
N PRO A 62 -4.41 -2.25 -15.97
CA PRO A 62 -4.76 -0.97 -15.38
C PRO A 62 -5.56 -1.10 -14.08
N HIS A 63 -6.30 -2.20 -13.88
CA HIS A 63 -7.03 -2.46 -12.65
C HIS A 63 -6.08 -2.76 -11.50
N ILE A 64 -4.99 -3.49 -11.76
CA ILE A 64 -3.98 -3.79 -10.73
C ILE A 64 -3.06 -2.59 -10.51
N ALA A 65 -2.55 -1.97 -11.58
CA ALA A 65 -1.57 -0.89 -11.48
C ALA A 65 -2.15 0.43 -10.95
N PHE A 66 -3.37 0.76 -11.35
CA PHE A 66 -3.96 2.08 -11.15
C PHE A 66 -5.40 2.04 -10.59
N GLY A 67 -6.01 0.87 -10.48
CA GLY A 67 -7.36 0.71 -9.93
C GLY A 67 -7.42 1.14 -8.47
N LEU A 68 -8.35 2.03 -8.14
CA LEU A 68 -8.48 2.55 -6.78
C LEU A 68 -8.87 1.44 -5.80
N ASP A 69 -9.70 0.50 -6.22
CA ASP A 69 -10.09 -0.69 -5.48
C ASP A 69 -8.89 -1.56 -5.05
N ASN A 70 -7.81 -1.56 -5.83
CA ASN A 70 -6.58 -2.28 -5.50
C ASN A 70 -5.57 -1.47 -4.65
N LEU A 71 -5.87 -0.22 -4.31
CA LEU A 71 -4.93 0.71 -3.71
C LEU A 71 -5.43 1.24 -2.38
N VAL A 72 -4.57 1.32 -1.37
CA VAL A 72 -4.93 1.82 -0.03
C VAL A 72 -3.81 2.64 0.62
N CYS A 73 -4.17 3.60 1.46
CA CYS A 73 -3.19 4.30 2.30
C CYS A 73 -2.65 3.40 3.42
N ALA A 74 -1.35 3.47 3.68
CA ALA A 74 -0.72 2.73 4.78
C ALA A 74 0.37 3.58 5.46
N HIS A 75 0.49 3.44 6.79
CA HIS A 75 1.72 3.83 7.49
C HIS A 75 2.86 2.95 7.00
N LYS A 76 4.07 3.52 6.88
CA LYS A 76 5.27 2.74 6.56
C LYS A 76 5.46 1.52 7.47
N LYS A 77 5.27 1.67 8.79
CA LYS A 77 5.41 0.57 9.75
C LYS A 77 4.38 -0.55 9.48
N CYS A 78 3.11 -0.20 9.32
CA CYS A 78 2.05 -1.17 9.04
C CYS A 78 2.29 -1.91 7.72
N HIS A 79 2.71 -1.19 6.68
CA HIS A 79 3.07 -1.75 5.39
C HIS A 79 4.24 -2.75 5.50
N ASP A 80 5.30 -2.39 6.21
CA ASP A 80 6.46 -3.27 6.39
C ASP A 80 6.13 -4.51 7.25
N ILE A 81 5.23 -4.38 8.24
CA ILE A 81 4.68 -5.52 9.00
C ILE A 81 3.88 -6.45 8.09
N HIS A 82 3.01 -5.90 7.23
CA HIS A 82 2.21 -6.68 6.29
C HIS A 82 3.09 -7.50 5.34
N HIS A 83 4.18 -6.93 4.83
CA HIS A 83 5.14 -7.68 4.00
C HIS A 83 6.13 -8.54 4.80
N HIS A 84 5.89 -8.81 6.08
CA HIS A 84 6.75 -9.61 6.95
C HIS A 84 8.23 -9.17 6.97
N ARG A 85 8.50 -7.87 6.84
CA ARG A 85 9.87 -7.33 6.75
C ARG A 85 10.57 -7.17 8.11
N PHE A 86 9.93 -7.59 9.20
CA PHE A 86 10.50 -7.57 10.55
C PHE A 86 10.64 -8.99 11.09
N SER A 87 11.82 -9.31 11.63
CA SER A 87 12.18 -10.65 12.13
C SER A 87 11.54 -11.04 13.46
N ALA A 88 10.88 -10.09 14.14
CA ALA A 88 10.23 -10.30 15.43
C ALA A 88 8.72 -10.09 15.27
N VAL A 89 7.94 -11.06 15.75
CA VAL A 89 6.48 -11.04 15.78
C VAL A 89 6.05 -9.91 16.72
N LEU A 90 5.93 -8.70 16.18
CA LEU A 90 5.07 -7.70 16.78
C LEU A 90 3.66 -8.24 16.61
N GLU A 91 2.92 -8.41 17.72
CA GLU A 91 1.48 -8.64 17.65
C GLU A 91 0.90 -7.64 16.65
N LYS A 92 0.30 -8.16 15.58
CA LYS A 92 -0.25 -7.33 14.50
C LYS A 92 -1.33 -6.46 15.15
N GLU A 93 -1.02 -5.18 15.43
CA GLU A 93 -2.03 -4.11 15.55
C GLU A 93 -2.64 -3.83 14.15
N THR A 94 -3.06 -4.90 13.47
CA THR A 94 -3.80 -4.86 12.23
C THR A 94 -5.26 -5.11 12.58
N ILE A 95 -6.12 -4.38 11.89
CA ILE A 95 -7.55 -4.68 11.80
C ILE A 95 -7.84 -5.50 10.54
N VAL A 96 -6.84 -5.83 9.72
CA VAL A 96 -6.99 -6.56 8.45
C VAL A 96 -6.30 -7.90 8.51
N ASP A 97 -7.02 -8.98 8.22
CA ASP A 97 -6.46 -10.33 8.13
C ASP A 97 -5.80 -10.62 6.77
N ASP A 98 -5.30 -11.83 6.57
CA ASP A 98 -4.59 -12.21 5.35
C ASP A 98 -5.55 -12.42 4.15
N GLU A 99 -6.86 -12.49 4.40
CA GLU A 99 -7.93 -12.56 3.39
C GLU A 99 -8.52 -11.17 3.07
N LEU A 100 -7.93 -10.10 3.63
CA LEU A 100 -8.37 -8.71 3.50
C LEU A 100 -9.70 -8.38 4.19
N ASN A 101 -10.16 -9.20 5.14
CA ASN A 101 -11.32 -8.89 5.96
C ASN A 101 -10.94 -7.85 7.03
N ILE A 102 -11.84 -6.89 7.28
CA ILE A 102 -11.65 -5.82 8.26
C ILE A 102 -12.41 -6.15 9.56
N ASP A 103 -11.67 -6.30 10.65
CA ASP A 103 -12.19 -6.36 12.02
C ASP A 103 -12.44 -4.93 12.54
N TYR A 104 -13.67 -4.45 12.34
CA TYR A 104 -14.07 -3.13 12.80
C TYR A 104 -14.11 -3.00 14.33
N GLU A 105 -14.20 -4.09 15.08
CA GLU A 105 -14.21 -4.06 16.56
C GLU A 105 -12.83 -3.69 17.12
N ARG A 106 -11.76 -3.93 16.35
CA ARG A 106 -10.39 -3.52 16.70
C ARG A 106 -10.07 -2.07 16.32
N ARG A 107 -11.01 -1.36 15.68
CA ARG A 107 -10.83 0.03 15.24
C ARG A 107 -11.11 0.98 16.42
N MET A 108 -10.22 0.98 17.42
CA MET A 108 -10.22 1.94 18.54
C MET A 108 -9.20 3.06 18.32
#